data_AF-A0A2M8NKY2-F1
#
_entry.id   AF-A0A2M8NKY2-F1
#
_cell.length_a   1.000
_cell.length_b   1.000
_cell.length_c   1.000
_cell.angle_alpha   90.00
_cell.angle_beta   90.00
_cell.angle_gamma   90.00
#
_symmetry.space_group_name_H-M   'P 1'
#
loop_
_entity.id
_entity.type
_entity.pdbx_description
1 polymer ?
#
loop_
_entity_poly.entity_id
_entity_poly.type
_entity_poly.pdbx_seq_one_letter_code
_entity_poly.pdbx_strand_id
1 'polypeptide(L)'
;MALPPDFLTRCAEALRPLMRTIAMREALLAQAYQVAARTLLDRIDTSGSPSQAALKTAQTALEYGCLDDGSQALEPLLKVARGEVGQDKQATFDRLI
;
A
#
# COMPACT_ATOMS: atom_id res chain seq x y z
N MET A 1 -19.43 4.12 -7.17
CA MET A 1 -18.93 2.80 -7.63
C MET A 1 -18.49 2.05 -6.39
N ALA A 2 -19.05 0.87 -6.10
CA ALA A 2 -18.65 0.10 -4.92
C ALA A 2 -17.37 -0.70 -5.23
N LEU A 3 -16.41 -0.72 -4.31
CA LEU A 3 -15.22 -1.55 -4.43
C LEU A 3 -15.59 -3.04 -4.35
N PRO A 4 -14.89 -3.92 -5.08
CA PRO A 4 -15.06 -5.36 -4.92
C PRO A 4 -14.84 -5.80 -3.46
N PRO A 5 -15.61 -6.78 -2.94
CA PRO A 5 -15.50 -7.22 -1.54
C PRO A 5 -14.13 -7.84 -1.21
N ASP A 6 -13.40 -8.32 -2.23
CA ASP A 6 -12.06 -8.91 -2.14
C ASP A 6 -10.93 -7.90 -2.41
N PHE A 7 -11.24 -6.64 -2.70
CA PHE A 7 -10.26 -5.63 -3.11
C PHE A 7 -9.15 -5.44 -2.08
N LEU A 8 -9.51 -5.31 -0.80
CA LEU A 8 -8.55 -5.16 0.30
C LEU A 8 -7.61 -6.37 0.39
N THR A 9 -8.17 -7.58 0.31
CA THR A 9 -7.39 -8.83 0.34
C THR A 9 -6.40 -8.89 -0.81
N ARG A 10 -6.82 -8.54 -2.03
CA ARG A 10 -5.95 -8.52 -3.21
C ARG A 10 -4.81 -7.49 -3.08
N CYS A 11 -5.09 -6.32 -2.51
CA CYS A 11 -4.05 -5.33 -2.23
C CYS A 11 -3.04 -5.86 -1.20
N ALA A 12 -3.52 -6.47 -0.12
CA ALA A 12 -2.67 -7.04 0.92
C ALA A 12 -1.79 -8.17 0.36
N GLU A 13 -2.33 -9.06 -0.47
CA GLU A 13 -1.58 -10.14 -1.12
C GLU A 13 -0.49 -9.62 -2.06
N ALA A 14 -0.79 -8.57 -2.84
CA ALA A 14 0.16 -7.93 -3.73
C ALA A 14 1.30 -7.24 -2.95
N LEU A 15 0.99 -6.59 -1.84
CA LEU A 15 1.95 -5.88 -0.98
C LEU A 15 2.81 -6.82 -0.11
N ARG A 16 2.28 -7.99 0.28
CA ARG A 16 2.94 -8.93 1.20
C ARG A 16 4.43 -9.21 0.89
N PRO A 17 4.87 -9.45 -0.35
CA PRO A 17 6.28 -9.70 -0.67
C PRO A 17 7.20 -8.51 -0.40
N LEU A 18 6.66 -7.29 -0.41
CA LEU A 18 7.36 -6.03 -0.14
C LEU A 18 7.38 -5.69 1.35
N MET A 19 6.59 -6.40 2.17
CA MET A 19 6.50 -6.18 3.61
C MET A 19 7.29 -7.22 4.42
N ARG A 20 8.33 -7.82 3.85
CA ARG A 20 9.07 -8.94 4.48
C ARG A 20 9.91 -8.53 5.68
N THR A 21 10.63 -7.42 5.57
CA THR A 21 11.49 -6.90 6.64
C THR A 21 11.04 -5.50 7.05
N ILE A 22 11.41 -5.07 8.26
CA ILE A 22 11.09 -3.71 8.75
C ILE A 22 11.63 -2.66 7.78
N ALA A 23 12.90 -2.79 7.37
CA ALA A 23 13.52 -1.86 6.42
C ALA A 23 12.78 -1.77 5.08
N MET A 24 12.29 -2.89 4.54
CA MET A 24 11.50 -2.86 3.29
C MET A 24 10.16 -2.16 3.49
N ARG A 25 9.48 -2.39 4.63
CA ARG A 25 8.21 -1.74 4.97
C ARG A 25 8.41 -0.22 5.06
N GLU A 26 9.40 0.21 5.81
CA GLU A 26 9.73 1.63 6.02
C GLU A 26 10.11 2.31 4.70
N ALA A 27 10.95 1.67 3.88
CA ALA A 27 11.34 2.21 2.58
C ALA A 27 10.14 2.39 1.64
N LEU A 28 9.27 1.38 1.54
CA LEU A 28 8.06 1.43 0.72
C LEU A 28 7.12 2.56 1.16
N LEU A 29 6.86 2.66 2.46
CA LEU A 29 5.95 3.65 3.01
C LEU A 29 6.52 5.08 2.95
N ALA A 30 7.83 5.23 3.17
CA ALA A 30 8.50 6.51 3.02
C ALA A 30 8.41 7.00 1.55
N GLN A 31 8.68 6.12 0.58
CA GLN A 31 8.54 6.47 -0.83
C GLN A 31 7.10 6.88 -1.18
N ALA A 32 6.09 6.19 -0.62
CA ALA A 32 4.69 6.49 -0.90
C ALA A 32 4.18 7.78 -0.22
N TYR A 33 4.58 8.06 1.02
CA TYR A 33 3.86 9.01 1.87
C TYR A 33 4.72 10.05 2.59
N GLN A 34 6.05 9.90 2.64
CA GLN A 34 6.93 10.81 3.41
C GLN A 34 6.68 12.29 3.09
N VAL A 35 6.45 12.60 1.82
CA VAL A 35 6.22 13.97 1.33
C VAL A 35 4.73 14.30 1.21
N ALA A 36 3.95 13.39 0.61
CA ALA A 36 2.56 13.66 0.25
C ALA A 36 1.56 13.49 1.41
N ALA A 37 1.88 12.67 2.42
CA ALA A 37 0.90 12.27 3.44
C ALA A 37 1.58 11.81 4.74
N ARG A 38 2.37 12.68 5.38
CA ARG A 38 3.10 12.32 6.61
C ARG A 38 2.19 11.85 7.74
N THR A 39 1.01 12.46 7.87
CA THR A 39 -0.02 12.08 8.84
C THR A 39 -0.56 10.67 8.63
N LEU A 40 -0.67 10.21 7.37
CA LEU A 40 -1.02 8.83 7.04
C LEU A 40 0.13 7.88 7.39
N LEU A 41 1.36 8.25 7.04
CA LEU A 41 2.55 7.46 7.36
C LEU A 41 2.64 7.12 8.85
N ASP A 42 2.42 8.11 9.72
CA ASP A 42 2.49 7.91 11.17
C ASP A 42 1.30 7.08 11.73
N ARG A 43 0.22 6.88 10.96
CA ARG A 43 -0.93 6.04 11.33
C ARG A 43 -0.77 4.57 10.92
N ILE A 44 0.12 4.26 9.98
CA ILE A 44 0.26 2.90 9.46
C ILE A 44 1.03 2.04 10.45
N ASP A 45 0.36 1.04 11.01
CA ASP A 45 0.97 0.03 11.85
C ASP A 45 1.63 -1.08 11.00
N THR A 46 2.96 -1.09 10.96
CA THR A 46 3.76 -2.09 10.24
C THR A 46 4.14 -3.30 11.08
N SER A 47 3.65 -3.44 12.31
CA SER A 47 4.02 -4.53 13.21
C SER A 47 3.48 -5.90 12.78
N GLY A 48 4.14 -6.95 13.24
CA GLY A 48 3.73 -8.34 13.04
C GLY A 48 4.28 -9.00 11.77
N SER A 49 3.63 -10.10 11.38
CA SER A 49 4.01 -10.87 10.19
C SER A 49 3.84 -10.05 8.89
N PRO A 50 4.55 -10.40 7.80
CA PRO A 50 4.40 -9.70 6.52
C PRO A 50 2.95 -9.61 6.02
N SER A 51 2.14 -10.65 6.24
CA SER A 51 0.72 -10.65 5.88
C SER A 51 -0.09 -9.66 6.72
N GLN A 52 0.16 -9.62 8.03
CA GLN A 52 -0.51 -8.67 8.93
C GLN A 52 -0.13 -7.23 8.60
N ALA A 53 1.17 -6.95 8.39
CA ALA A 53 1.65 -5.63 8.02
C ALA A 53 1.04 -5.16 6.69
N ALA A 54 0.97 -6.04 5.68
CA ALA A 54 0.37 -5.71 4.39
C ALA A 54 -1.13 -5.41 4.49
N LEU A 55 -1.88 -6.22 5.26
CA LEU A 55 -3.31 -6.02 5.48
C LEU A 55 -3.58 -4.70 6.22
N LYS A 56 -2.89 -4.47 7.34
CA LYS A 56 -3.00 -3.22 8.11
C LYS A 56 -2.68 -2.01 7.25
N THR A 57 -1.59 -2.06 6.48
CA THR A 57 -1.19 -0.97 5.58
C THR A 57 -2.27 -0.66 4.54
N ALA A 58 -2.74 -1.68 3.82
CA ALA A 58 -3.77 -1.49 2.80
C ALA A 58 -5.09 -0.99 3.40
N GLN A 59 -5.47 -1.50 4.57
CA GLN A 59 -6.67 -1.09 5.28
C GLN A 59 -6.57 0.36 5.74
N THR A 60 -5.48 0.75 6.42
CA THR A 60 -5.27 2.11 6.90
C THR A 60 -5.24 3.12 5.75
N ALA A 61 -4.58 2.80 4.63
CA ALA A 61 -4.58 3.66 3.46
C ALA A 61 -5.98 3.79 2.84
N LEU A 62 -6.73 2.70 2.72
CA LEU A 62 -8.09 2.72 2.20
C LEU A 62 -9.06 3.52 3.09
N GLU A 63 -8.97 3.33 4.40
CA GLU A 63 -9.78 4.02 5.41
C GLU A 63 -9.43 5.52 5.52
N TYR A 64 -8.18 5.90 5.21
CA TYR A 64 -7.78 7.30 5.16
C TYR A 64 -8.53 8.09 4.08
N GLY A 65 -8.93 7.43 2.99
CA GLY A 65 -9.67 8.05 1.91
C GLY A 65 -8.75 8.74 0.91
N CYS A 66 -8.95 10.04 0.69
CA CYS A 66 -8.17 10.82 -0.27
C CYS A 66 -7.04 11.60 0.42
N LEU A 67 -5.95 11.80 -0.31
CA LEU A 67 -4.88 12.75 0.03
C LEU A 67 -5.30 14.18 -0.31
N ASP A 68 -4.47 15.15 0.10
CA ASP A 68 -4.73 16.58 -0.09
C ASP A 68 -4.82 16.99 -1.57
N ASP A 69 -4.19 16.23 -2.47
CA ASP A 69 -4.26 16.43 -3.93
C ASP A 69 -5.49 15.76 -4.59
N GLY A 70 -6.35 15.12 -3.79
CA GLY A 70 -7.54 14.42 -4.23
C GLY A 70 -7.32 12.97 -4.69
N SER A 71 -6.07 12.50 -4.79
CA SER A 71 -5.77 11.10 -5.11
C SER A 71 -6.20 10.16 -3.97
N GLN A 72 -6.62 8.94 -4.31
CA GLN A 72 -6.94 7.94 -3.29
C GLN A 72 -5.64 7.51 -2.59
N ALA A 73 -5.62 7.49 -1.26
CA ALA A 73 -4.39 7.25 -0.50
C ALA A 73 -3.72 5.90 -0.81
N LEU A 74 -4.49 4.89 -1.23
CA LEU A 74 -3.95 3.61 -1.64
C LEU A 74 -3.18 3.67 -2.98
N GLU A 75 -3.50 4.62 -3.85
CA GLU A 75 -2.94 4.77 -5.19
C GLU A 75 -1.41 4.97 -5.22
N PRO A 76 -0.82 5.96 -4.49
CA PRO A 76 0.63 6.13 -4.48
C PRO A 76 1.36 4.91 -3.91
N LEU A 77 0.79 4.23 -2.91
CA LEU A 77 1.38 2.99 -2.38
C LEU A 77 1.43 1.90 -3.43
N LEU A 78 0.34 1.68 -4.17
CA LEU A 78 0.29 0.68 -5.23
C LEU A 78 1.23 1.03 -6.39
N LYS A 79 1.37 2.32 -6.73
CA LYS A 79 2.31 2.80 -7.75
C LYS A 79 3.77 2.57 -7.36
N VAL A 80 4.15 2.90 -6.13
CA VAL A 80 5.51 2.61 -5.63
C VAL A 80 5.74 1.10 -5.60
N ALA A 81 4.79 0.33 -5.04
CA ALA A 81 4.89 -1.12 -4.97
C ALA A 81 5.03 -1.79 -6.35
N ARG A 82 4.35 -1.26 -7.37
CA ARG A 82 4.50 -1.67 -8.77
C ARG A 82 5.92 -1.46 -9.28
N GLY A 83 6.58 -0.36 -8.91
CA GLY A 83 7.97 -0.07 -9.28
C GLY A 83 8.98 -1.01 -8.63
N GLU A 84 8.66 -1.56 -7.45
CA GLU A 84 9.52 -2.44 -6.66
C GLU A 84 9.41 -3.93 -7.04
N VAL A 85 8.56 -4.27 -8.01
CA VAL A 85 8.37 -5.66 -8.49
C VAL A 85 8.80 -5.83 -9.95
N GLY A 86 9.22 -7.05 -10.29
CA GLY A 86 9.52 -7.44 -11.67
C GLY A 86 8.30 -7.31 -12.60
N GLN A 87 8.56 -7.15 -13.90
CA GLN A 87 7.53 -6.88 -14.93
C GLN A 87 6.34 -7.85 -14.87
N ASP A 88 6.60 -9.14 -14.63
CA ASP A 88 5.56 -10.18 -14.53
C ASP A 88 4.50 -9.89 -13.46
N LYS A 89 4.86 -9.14 -12.41
CA LYS A 89 3.98 -8.79 -11.29
C LYS A 89 3.41 -7.38 -11.39
N GLN A 90 3.90 -6.54 -12.30
CA GLN A 90 3.39 -5.17 -12.47
C GLN A 90 1.93 -5.19 -12.94
N ALA A 91 1.56 -6.14 -13.80
CA ALA A 91 0.18 -6.30 -14.27
C ALA A 91 -0.84 -6.55 -13.14
N THR A 92 -0.41 -7.13 -12.01
CA THR A 92 -1.28 -7.28 -10.84
C THR A 92 -1.59 -5.93 -10.21
N PHE A 93 -0.59 -5.05 -10.09
CA PHE A 93 -0.78 -3.70 -9.55
C PHE A 93 -1.53 -2.79 -10.52
N ASP A 94 -1.31 -2.93 -11.84
CA ASP A 94 -2.05 -2.19 -12.87
C ASP A 94 -3.56 -2.43 -12.83
N ARG A 95 -4.01 -3.57 -12.27
CA ARG A 95 -5.43 -3.88 -12.08
C ARG A 95 -6.01 -3.37 -10.76
N LEU A 96 -5.17 -2.91 -9.85
CA LEU A 96 -5.55 -2.43 -8.51
C LEU A 96 -5.54 -0.90 -8.40
N ILE A 97 -4.81 -0.24 -9.31
CA ILE A 97 -4.80 1.22 -9.54
C ILE A 97 -5.98 1.58 -10.44
#